data_AF-A0A2A5EU80-F1
#
_entry.id   AF-A0A2A5EU80-F1
#
_cell.length_a   1.000
_cell.length_b   1.000
_cell.length_c   1.000
_cell.angle_alpha   90.00
_cell.angle_beta   90.00
_cell.angle_gamma   90.00
#
_symmetry.space_group_name_H-M   'P 1'
#
loop_
_entity.id
_entity.type
_entity.pdbx_description
1 polymer ?
#
loop_
_entity_poly.entity_id
_entity_poly.type
_entity_poly.pdbx_seq_one_letter_code
_entity_poly.pdbx_strand_id
1 'polypeptide(L)'
;MSDDMNQKPDTDPASLPWLGRKLLWLDDMKNVDRIVYALFVVCAGLFAADFFYHKHITVEIEAVPGFYALYGFFMCAALVICARALRVILKRPEDYYAPHDIESEAYPEDQLSRKTIND
;
A
#
# COMPACT_ATOMS: atom_id res chain seq x y z
N MET A 1 36.02 -16.74 7.20
CA MET A 1 34.83 -17.11 6.40
C MET A 1 33.54 -16.89 7.20
N SER A 2 33.54 -15.98 8.18
CA SER A 2 32.41 -15.75 9.10
C SER A 2 31.82 -14.34 8.94
N ASP A 3 32.34 -13.56 7.99
CA ASP A 3 31.96 -12.16 7.78
C ASP A 3 30.76 -11.96 6.84
N ASP A 4 30.29 -13.02 6.17
CA ASP A 4 29.22 -12.91 5.15
C ASP A 4 27.79 -13.07 5.71
N MET A 5 27.66 -13.59 6.95
CA MET A 5 26.36 -13.85 7.57
C MET A 5 25.72 -12.62 8.24
N ASN A 6 26.36 -11.46 8.16
CA ASN A 6 25.85 -10.17 8.65
C ASN A 6 25.84 -9.11 7.53
N GLN A 7 25.60 -9.52 6.29
CA GLN A 7 25.24 -8.58 5.24
C GLN A 7 23.72 -8.36 5.33
N LYS A 8 23.29 -7.35 6.08
CA LYS A 8 21.95 -6.76 5.86
C LYS A 8 21.90 -6.46 4.35
N PRO A 9 20.90 -6.97 3.59
CA PRO A 9 20.90 -6.80 2.15
C PRO A 9 21.08 -5.32 1.87
N ASP A 10 22.17 -5.00 1.16
CA ASP A 10 22.49 -3.65 0.77
C ASP A 10 21.29 -3.14 -0.02
N THR A 11 20.44 -2.35 0.64
CA THR A 11 19.21 -1.82 0.06
C THR A 11 19.61 -0.62 -0.75
N ASP A 12 20.47 -0.86 -1.74
CA ASP A 12 21.03 0.16 -2.60
C ASP A 12 19.93 0.52 -3.61
N PRO A 13 19.31 1.71 -3.54
CA PRO A 13 18.15 2.05 -4.37
C PRO A 13 18.48 2.00 -5.87
N ALA A 14 19.77 2.01 -6.23
CA ALA A 14 20.28 1.83 -7.58
C ALA A 14 20.15 0.40 -8.13
N SER A 15 20.11 -0.62 -7.26
CA SER A 15 19.96 -2.04 -7.62
C SER A 15 18.52 -2.44 -7.97
N LEU A 16 17.55 -1.62 -7.55
CA LEU A 16 16.13 -1.89 -7.78
C LEU A 16 15.71 -1.57 -9.23
N PRO A 17 14.78 -2.35 -9.81
CA PRO A 17 14.14 -1.99 -11.07
C PRO A 17 13.46 -0.63 -10.96
N TRP A 18 13.30 0.05 -12.08
CA TRP A 18 12.81 1.44 -12.12
C TRP A 18 11.46 1.66 -11.40
N LEU A 19 10.59 0.64 -11.38
CA LEU A 19 9.33 0.64 -10.62
C LEU A 19 9.55 0.66 -9.10
N GLY A 20 10.48 -0.16 -8.58
CA GLY A 20 10.80 -0.19 -7.14
C GLY A 20 11.34 1.16 -6.68
N ARG A 21 12.19 1.78 -7.50
CA ARG A 21 12.72 3.13 -7.26
C ARG A 21 11.65 4.21 -7.23
N LYS A 22 10.62 4.11 -8.08
CA LYS A 22 9.48 5.02 -8.06
C LYS A 22 8.54 4.77 -6.87
N LEU A 23 8.31 3.51 -6.49
CA LEU A 23 7.45 3.18 -5.35
C LEU A 23 8.07 3.59 -4.01
N LEU A 24 9.39 3.58 -3.89
CA LEU A 24 10.11 4.07 -2.70
C LEU A 24 9.76 5.52 -2.34
N TRP A 25 9.37 6.34 -3.32
CA TRP A 25 8.89 7.70 -3.03
C TRP A 25 7.58 7.71 -2.22
N LEU A 26 6.73 6.69 -2.36
CA LEU A 26 5.51 6.54 -1.55
C LEU A 26 5.77 6.00 -0.13
N ASP A 27 6.97 5.51 0.14
CA ASP A 27 7.33 4.92 1.44
C ASP A 27 7.55 6.00 2.52
N ASP A 28 7.87 7.23 2.11
CA ASP A 28 7.91 8.38 3.01
C ASP A 28 6.48 8.78 3.41
N MET A 29 6.16 8.65 4.71
CA MET A 29 4.89 9.09 5.31
C MET A 29 4.51 10.51 4.92
N LYS A 30 5.50 11.39 4.70
CA LYS A 30 5.28 12.78 4.31
C LYS A 30 4.69 12.91 2.90
N ASN A 31 4.95 11.97 2.00
CA ASN A 31 4.35 11.94 0.66
C ASN A 31 2.96 11.33 0.68
N VAL A 32 2.70 10.38 1.59
CA VAL A 32 1.34 9.86 1.82
C VAL A 32 0.42 10.98 2.32
N ASP A 33 0.88 11.79 3.27
CA ASP A 33 0.12 12.94 3.78
C ASP A 33 -0.19 13.96 2.67
N ARG A 34 0.74 14.17 1.73
CA ARG A 34 0.51 15.04 0.57
C ARG A 34 -0.58 14.51 -0.36
N ILE A 35 -0.66 13.19 -0.56
CA ILE A 35 -1.71 12.57 -1.38
C ILE A 35 -3.08 12.75 -0.70
N VAL A 36 -3.15 12.56 0.62
CA VAL A 36 -4.36 12.79 1.40
C VAL A 36 -4.79 14.26 1.33
N TYR A 37 -3.84 15.19 1.47
CA TYR A 37 -4.11 16.62 1.35
C TYR A 37 -4.57 17.00 -0.05
N ALA A 38 -3.95 16.45 -1.11
CA ALA A 38 -4.36 16.66 -2.49
C ALA A 38 -5.79 16.19 -2.74
N LEU A 39 -6.17 15.03 -2.20
CA LEU A 39 -7.56 14.55 -2.24
C LEU A 39 -8.50 15.56 -1.55
N PHE A 40 -8.12 16.07 -0.38
CA PHE A 40 -8.93 17.04 0.36
C PHE A 40 -9.12 18.35 -0.43
N VAL A 41 -8.08 18.83 -1.11
CA VAL A 41 -8.14 20.01 -1.98
C VAL A 41 -9.07 19.79 -3.16
N VAL A 42 -8.98 18.63 -3.82
CA VAL A 42 -9.88 18.28 -4.94
C VAL A 42 -11.33 18.23 -4.45
N CYS A 43 -11.60 17.59 -3.32
CA CYS A 43 -12.93 17.54 -2.72
C CYS A 43 -13.47 18.94 -2.38
N ALA A 44 -12.65 19.82 -1.79
CA ALA A 44 -13.03 21.20 -1.51
C ALA A 44 -13.31 21.99 -2.80
N GLY A 45 -12.53 21.76 -3.86
CA GLY A 45 -12.74 22.37 -5.17
C GLY A 45 -14.06 21.94 -5.82
N LEU A 46 -14.39 20.64 -5.75
CA LEU A 46 -15.68 20.12 -6.23
C LEU A 46 -16.85 20.69 -5.41
N PHE A 47 -16.69 20.81 -4.08
CA PHE A 47 -17.69 21.44 -3.22
C PHE A 47 -17.95 22.90 -3.60
N ALA A 48 -16.88 23.67 -3.85
CA ALA A 48 -17.00 25.03 -4.34
C ALA A 48 -17.70 25.08 -5.72
N ALA A 49 -17.35 24.18 -6.64
CA ALA A 49 -17.99 24.11 -7.96
C ALA A 49 -19.49 23.80 -7.88
N ASP A 50 -19.92 22.91 -6.96
CA ASP A 50 -21.33 22.59 -6.71
C ASP A 50 -22.10 23.79 -6.13
N PHE A 51 -21.40 24.75 -5.50
CA PHE A 51 -21.99 26.00 -5.00
C PHE A 51 -22.19 27.05 -6.11
N PHE A 52 -21.31 27.07 -7.12
CA PHE A 52 -21.43 27.98 -8.26
C PHE A 52 -22.41 27.49 -9.33
N TYR A 53 -22.73 26.19 -9.36
CA TYR A 53 -23.60 25.59 -10.36
C TYR A 53 -25.08 25.58 -9.90
N HIS A 54 -25.92 26.40 -10.52
CA HIS A 54 -27.37 26.36 -10.29
C HIS A 54 -27.95 25.10 -10.95
N LYS A 55 -28.25 24.06 -10.16
CA LYS A 55 -28.98 22.88 -10.66
C LYS A 55 -30.47 23.21 -10.83
N HIS A 56 -31.03 22.87 -11.99
CA HIS A 56 -32.47 22.76 -12.19
C HIS A 56 -32.94 21.40 -11.67
N ILE A 57 -33.62 21.40 -10.54
CA ILE A 57 -33.89 20.20 -9.75
C ILE A 57 -35.40 19.93 -9.72
N THR A 58 -35.81 18.69 -10.01
CA THR A 58 -37.21 18.23 -9.94
C THR A 58 -37.55 17.48 -8.64
N VAL A 59 -36.56 17.18 -7.79
CA VAL A 59 -36.70 16.39 -6.56
C VAL A 59 -36.22 17.19 -5.34
N GLU A 60 -37.08 17.38 -4.32
CA GLU A 60 -36.82 18.30 -3.18
C GLU A 60 -35.52 18.02 -2.40
N ILE A 61 -35.02 16.78 -2.42
CA ILE A 61 -33.80 16.38 -1.70
C ILE A 61 -32.50 16.87 -2.37
N GLU A 62 -32.55 17.14 -3.67
CA GLU A 62 -31.43 17.68 -4.45
C GLU A 62 -31.31 19.21 -4.33
N ALA A 63 -32.26 19.87 -3.66
CA ALA A 63 -32.24 21.31 -3.37
C ALA A 63 -31.17 21.71 -2.34
N VAL A 64 -30.56 20.73 -1.64
CA VAL A 64 -29.51 20.99 -0.66
C VAL A 64 -28.20 21.32 -1.38
N PRO A 65 -27.68 22.56 -1.23
CA PRO A 65 -26.41 22.94 -1.84
C PRO A 65 -25.27 22.07 -1.28
N GLY A 66 -24.52 21.42 -2.17
CA GLY A 66 -23.37 20.57 -1.81
C GLY A 66 -23.68 19.10 -1.53
N PHE A 67 -24.89 18.62 -1.80
CA PHE A 67 -25.25 17.20 -1.60
C PHE A 67 -24.31 16.25 -2.35
N TYR A 68 -23.98 16.53 -3.61
CA TYR A 68 -23.17 15.63 -4.44
C TYR A 68 -21.70 15.67 -4.06
N ALA A 69 -21.18 16.84 -3.69
CA ALA A 69 -19.84 16.97 -3.15
C ALA A 69 -19.66 16.16 -1.85
N LEU A 70 -20.64 16.22 -0.93
CA LEU A 70 -20.64 15.38 0.27
C LEU A 70 -20.76 13.90 -0.09
N TYR A 71 -21.70 13.53 -0.96
CA TYR A 71 -21.91 12.16 -1.38
C TYR A 71 -20.66 11.54 -2.03
N GLY A 72 -20.01 12.28 -2.94
CA GLY A 72 -18.76 11.84 -3.59
C GLY A 72 -17.61 11.67 -2.59
N PHE A 73 -17.48 12.60 -1.63
CA PHE A 73 -16.49 12.48 -0.55
C PHE A 73 -16.75 11.24 0.31
N PHE A 74 -18.00 11.04 0.77
CA PHE A 74 -18.37 9.90 1.60
C PHE A 74 -18.22 8.57 0.86
N MET A 75 -18.62 8.48 -0.42
CA MET A 75 -18.45 7.27 -1.23
C MET A 75 -16.98 6.94 -1.48
N CYS A 76 -16.15 7.95 -1.73
CA CYS A 76 -14.71 7.76 -1.89
C CYS A 76 -14.06 7.29 -0.57
N ALA A 77 -14.39 7.93 0.55
CA ALA A 77 -13.90 7.52 1.87
C ALA A 77 -14.36 6.10 2.24
N ALA A 78 -15.61 5.76 1.98
CA ALA A 78 -16.16 4.43 2.20
C ALA A 78 -15.40 3.36 1.39
N LEU A 79 -15.11 3.62 0.12
CA LEU A 79 -14.30 2.72 -0.73
C LEU A 79 -12.93 2.43 -0.12
N VAL A 80 -12.22 3.45 0.37
CA VAL A 80 -10.90 3.28 1.00
C VAL A 80 -11.01 2.47 2.29
N ILE A 81 -12.03 2.73 3.12
CA ILE A 81 -12.27 1.96 4.35
C ILE A 81 -12.58 0.50 4.02
N CYS A 82 -13.42 0.23 3.02
CA CYS A 82 -13.72 -1.12 2.54
C CYS A 82 -12.46 -1.84 2.06
N ALA A 83 -11.60 -1.18 1.29
CA ALA A 83 -10.33 -1.76 0.84
C ALA A 83 -9.40 -2.10 2.03
N ARG A 84 -9.35 -1.24 3.05
CA ARG A 84 -8.60 -1.52 4.29
C ARG A 84 -9.18 -2.69 5.06
N ALA A 85 -10.51 -2.79 5.16
CA ALA A 85 -11.17 -3.92 5.81
C ALA A 85 -10.89 -5.24 5.06
N LEU A 86 -10.97 -5.22 3.73
CA LEU A 86 -10.60 -6.35 2.88
C LEU A 86 -9.15 -6.77 3.09
N ARG A 87 -8.22 -5.81 3.25
CA ARG A 87 -6.81 -6.10 3.54
C ARG A 87 -6.63 -6.87 4.84
N VAL A 88 -7.43 -6.59 5.87
CA VAL A 88 -7.37 -7.33 7.15
C VAL A 88 -7.88 -8.75 6.95
N ILE A 89 -8.98 -8.93 6.23
CA ILE A 89 -9.56 -10.25 5.94
C ILE A 89 -8.61 -11.10 5.09
N LEU A 90 -7.96 -10.49 4.10
CA LEU A 90 -7.04 -11.17 3.18
C LEU A 90 -5.66 -11.41 3.79
N LYS A 91 -5.30 -10.73 4.88
CA LYS A 91 -3.99 -10.89 5.52
C LYS A 91 -3.87 -12.32 6.05
N ARG A 92 -2.94 -13.06 5.45
CA ARG A 92 -2.66 -14.46 5.77
C ARG A 92 -1.54 -14.55 6.81
N PRO A 93 -1.57 -15.55 7.72
CA PRO A 93 -0.46 -15.78 8.63
C PRO A 93 0.82 -16.13 7.85
N GLU A 94 1.95 -15.67 8.37
CA GLU A 94 3.28 -15.91 7.81
C GLU A 94 3.61 -17.40 7.70
N ASP A 95 3.18 -18.19 8.70
CA ASP A 95 3.45 -19.63 8.78
C ASP A 95 2.55 -20.49 7.89
N TYR A 96 1.64 -19.92 7.10
CA TYR A 96 0.67 -20.76 6.38
C TYR A 96 1.37 -21.74 5.43
N TYR A 97 2.42 -21.31 4.72
CA TYR A 97 3.15 -22.19 3.80
C TYR A 97 4.28 -22.98 4.46
N ALA A 98 4.60 -22.70 5.73
CA ALA A 98 5.72 -23.33 6.43
C ALA A 98 5.70 -24.88 6.40
N PRO A 99 4.53 -25.58 6.47
CA PRO A 99 4.50 -27.04 6.37
C PRO A 99 4.86 -27.62 4.99
N HIS A 100 4.91 -26.79 3.95
CA HIS A 100 5.25 -27.16 2.57
C HIS A 100 6.41 -26.32 2.02
N ASP A 101 7.19 -25.70 2.90
CA ASP A 101 8.36 -24.91 2.52
C ASP A 101 9.57 -25.83 2.35
N ILE A 102 10.40 -25.55 1.34
CA ILE A 102 11.66 -26.25 1.03
C ILE A 102 12.61 -26.15 2.23
N GLU A 103 12.54 -25.05 2.99
CA GLU A 103 13.34 -24.84 4.22
C GLU A 103 12.98 -25.82 5.36
N SER A 104 11.79 -26.43 5.32
CA SER A 104 11.34 -27.40 6.33
C SER A 104 11.82 -28.83 6.06
N GLU A 105 12.32 -29.11 4.85
CA GLU A 105 12.84 -30.41 4.46
C GLU A 105 14.29 -30.57 4.94
N ALA A 106 14.66 -31.80 5.31
CA ALA A 106 16.05 -32.10 5.66
C ALA A 106 16.94 -31.89 4.42
N TYR A 107 17.79 -30.86 4.47
CA TYR A 107 18.65 -30.48 3.35
C TYR A 107 19.58 -31.65 2.95
N PRO A 108 19.70 -31.98 1.66
CA PRO A 108 20.42 -33.16 1.22
C PRO A 108 21.93 -33.02 1.45
N GLU A 109 22.51 -34.04 2.08
CA GLU A 109 23.89 -34.04 2.58
C GLU A 109 24.95 -33.94 1.47
N ASP A 110 24.59 -34.28 0.23
CA ASP A 110 25.46 -34.23 -0.96
C ASP A 110 25.67 -32.80 -1.50
N GLN A 111 24.78 -31.87 -1.13
CA GLN A 111 24.90 -30.44 -1.42
C GLN A 111 25.44 -29.64 -0.23
N LEU A 112 25.65 -30.30 0.92
CA LEU A 112 26.23 -29.68 2.11
C LEU A 112 27.74 -29.53 1.92
N SER A 113 28.19 -28.36 1.43
CA SER A 113 29.62 -28.00 1.35
C SER A 113 30.21 -27.77 2.76
N ARG A 114 30.39 -28.85 3.53
CA ARG A 114 31.06 -28.85 4.84
C ARG A 114 32.57 -28.68 4.63
N LYS A 115 33.04 -27.43 4.64
CA LYS A 115 34.48 -27.14 4.72
C LYS A 115 34.90 -27.37 6.17
N THR A 116 35.55 -28.49 6.46
CA THR A 116 36.18 -28.73 7.75
C THR A 116 37.29 -27.71 7.95
N ILE A 117 37.11 -26.81 8.92
CA ILE A 117 38.06 -25.75 9.29
C ILE A 117 39.20 -26.43 10.06
N ASN A 118 40.00 -27.30 9.42
CA ASN A 118 41.18 -27.88 10.06
C ASN A 118 42.25 -28.43 9.10
N ASP A 119 42.33 -27.91 7.87
CA ASP A 119 43.47 -28.06 6.95
C ASP A 119 43.96 -26.68 6.48
#